data_AF-A0A3D5YFM6-F1
#
_entry.id   AF-A0A3D5YFM6-F1
#
_cell.length_a   1.000
_cell.length_b   1.000
_cell.length_c   1.000
_cell.angle_alpha   90.00
_cell.angle_beta   90.00
_cell.angle_gamma   90.00
#
_symmetry.space_group_name_H-M   'P 1'
#
loop_
_entity.id
_entity.type
_entity.pdbx_description
1 polymer ?
#
loop_
_entity_poly.entity_id
_entity_poly.type
_entity_poly.pdbx_seq_one_letter_code
_entity_poly.pdbx_strand_id
1 'polypeptide(L)'
;MCGIMAAVNLMKYGNKCYFLVGGATGMIGDPSGKDAERNFLTEEKLRSNEANIYAQFKTFLTRLHDEFGINFEFEMVNNFDFYTGMGYLDFLREAGKYITVNYMAAKESVKKRLVDPDKSISYAEFSYMLIQGYDFAYLYKNHGVKLQLGGSDQRGNVTTGIELIRKKYDSEAYGLTIPLITDATGKKFGKSEGNAIWLNPAKNSPYFVYQYFMNTTDQDVEKYLKVLTLLDFDTIAKIVKQHNENPAARYGQKRLAAEVVAVVFGKDSVAQAEKISEVLFGTQDKIEIIKSMTPGDIDALIQEVGSIPAPAELKVLDLFTQSGLTSSNGEAKKMMQTGSLFVNEIKAEDPQRIFTINDFVNGILLLRKGKKSFKVIKK
;
A
#
# COMPACT_ATOMS: atom_id res chain seq x y z
N MET A 1 -0.56 -3.28 5.40
CA MET A 1 -1.09 -4.48 4.74
C MET A 1 -0.95 -5.73 5.60
N CYS A 2 0.26 -6.21 5.95
CA CYS A 2 0.44 -7.49 6.65
C CYS A 2 -0.37 -7.64 7.95
N GLY A 3 -0.42 -6.58 8.77
CA GLY A 3 -1.27 -6.53 9.96
C GLY A 3 -2.75 -6.79 9.68
N ILE A 4 -3.26 -6.16 8.61
CA ILE A 4 -4.64 -6.31 8.16
C ILE A 4 -4.87 -7.71 7.62
N MET A 5 -3.96 -8.25 6.80
CA MET A 5 -4.09 -9.60 6.26
C MET A 5 -4.04 -10.67 7.35
N ALA A 6 -3.24 -10.48 8.40
CA ALA A 6 -3.24 -11.38 9.55
C ALA A 6 -4.59 -11.34 10.30
N ALA A 7 -5.16 -10.15 10.53
CA ALA A 7 -6.49 -10.01 11.11
C ALA A 7 -7.57 -10.65 10.23
N VAL A 8 -7.52 -10.43 8.91
CA VAL A 8 -8.42 -11.07 7.93
C VAL A 8 -8.33 -12.59 8.03
N ASN A 9 -7.12 -13.16 8.13
CA ASN A 9 -6.96 -14.59 8.33
C ASN A 9 -7.55 -15.07 9.65
N LEU A 10 -7.41 -14.34 10.77
CA LEU A 10 -8.08 -14.70 12.02
C LEU A 10 -9.60 -14.66 11.90
N MET A 11 -10.15 -13.65 11.23
CA MET A 11 -11.59 -13.52 11.02
C MET A 11 -12.15 -14.66 10.16
N LYS A 12 -11.39 -15.16 9.17
CA LYS A 12 -11.77 -16.38 8.40
C LYS A 12 -11.99 -17.61 9.28
N TYR A 13 -11.37 -17.67 10.46
CA TYR A 13 -11.54 -18.75 11.44
C TYR A 13 -12.53 -18.39 12.56
N GLY A 14 -13.40 -17.39 12.35
CA GLY A 14 -14.49 -17.04 13.27
C GLY A 14 -14.09 -16.15 14.43
N ASN A 15 -12.90 -15.52 14.41
CA ASN A 15 -12.50 -14.58 15.44
C ASN A 15 -13.05 -13.18 15.16
N LYS A 16 -13.57 -12.50 16.19
CA LYS A 16 -13.88 -11.07 16.13
C LYS A 16 -12.60 -10.24 16.25
N CYS A 17 -12.38 -9.30 15.33
CA CYS A 17 -11.21 -8.41 15.36
C CYS A 17 -11.57 -6.95 15.66
N TYR A 18 -10.80 -6.33 16.56
CA TYR A 18 -10.92 -4.91 16.89
C TYR A 18 -9.81 -4.12 16.18
N PHE A 19 -10.19 -3.23 15.27
CA PHE A 19 -9.25 -2.36 14.56
C PHE A 19 -9.19 -1.00 15.28
N LEU A 20 -8.15 -0.83 16.09
CA LEU A 20 -7.94 0.37 16.88
C LEU A 20 -7.28 1.47 16.04
N VAL A 21 -7.98 2.59 15.91
CA VAL A 21 -7.44 3.86 15.39
C VAL A 21 -6.87 4.65 16.57
N GLY A 22 -5.62 5.08 16.42
CA GLY A 22 -4.86 5.68 17.50
C GLY A 22 -5.09 7.19 17.65
N GLY A 23 -6.30 7.64 17.95
CA GLY A 23 -6.60 9.07 18.14
C GLY A 23 -5.80 9.71 19.28
N ALA A 24 -5.71 9.06 20.45
CA ALA A 24 -4.90 9.54 21.58
C ALA A 24 -3.40 9.32 21.33
N THR A 25 -3.01 8.09 20.96
CA THR A 25 -1.60 7.74 20.68
C THR A 25 -0.99 8.55 19.55
N GLY A 26 -1.79 8.98 18.57
CA GLY A 26 -1.35 9.81 17.45
C GLY A 26 -0.95 11.23 17.86
N MET A 27 -1.44 11.72 19.01
CA MET A 27 -1.02 12.99 19.61
C MET A 27 0.36 12.91 20.26
N ILE A 28 0.83 11.71 20.60
CA ILE A 28 2.09 11.48 21.31
C ILE A 28 3.19 11.04 20.35
N GLY A 29 2.88 10.07 19.49
CA GLY A 29 3.84 9.48 18.55
C GLY A 29 4.60 8.28 19.13
N ASP A 30 4.66 7.19 18.36
CA ASP A 30 5.38 5.97 18.74
C ASP A 30 6.89 6.09 18.45
N PRO A 31 7.76 5.94 19.47
CA PRO A 31 9.21 5.96 19.30
C PRO A 31 9.78 4.62 18.75
N SER A 32 8.98 3.56 18.67
CA SER A 32 9.45 2.21 18.32
C SER A 32 10.05 2.14 16.92
N GLY A 33 11.32 1.71 16.83
CA GLY A 33 12.04 1.57 15.57
C GLY A 33 12.36 2.89 14.86
N LYS A 34 12.44 4.00 15.61
CA LYS A 34 12.77 5.34 15.13
C LYS A 34 14.00 5.90 15.87
N ASP A 35 14.86 6.59 15.12
CA ASP A 35 16.08 7.22 15.64
C ASP A 35 15.89 8.68 16.07
N ALA A 36 14.83 9.34 15.60
CA ALA A 36 14.54 10.75 15.86
C ALA A 36 13.11 10.94 16.36
N GLU A 37 12.89 12.00 17.14
CA GLU A 37 11.59 12.40 17.68
C GLU A 37 10.62 12.75 16.54
N ARG A 38 9.33 12.46 16.76
CA ARG A 38 8.28 12.76 15.77
C ARG A 38 7.85 14.22 15.86
N ASN A 39 7.64 14.84 14.70
CA ASN A 39 6.93 16.11 14.63
C ASN A 39 5.45 15.89 14.99
N PHE A 40 4.97 16.66 15.97
CA PHE A 40 3.56 16.66 16.34
C PHE A 40 2.70 17.20 15.21
N LEU A 41 1.58 16.53 14.96
CA LEU A 41 0.55 17.01 14.03
C LEU A 41 -0.38 18.00 14.75
N THR A 42 -0.94 18.95 14.01
CA THR A 42 -2.06 19.74 14.52
C THR A 42 -3.26 18.82 14.77
N GLU A 43 -4.12 19.18 15.73
CA GLU A 43 -5.31 18.39 16.05
C GLU A 43 -6.20 18.22 14.81
N GLU A 44 -6.44 19.30 14.05
CA GLU A 44 -7.21 19.25 12.80
C GLU A 44 -6.64 18.20 11.83
N LYS A 45 -5.31 18.19 11.64
CA LYS A 45 -4.68 17.24 10.74
C LYS A 45 -4.77 15.81 11.27
N LEU A 46 -4.62 15.64 12.58
CA LEU A 46 -4.76 14.34 13.24
C LEU A 46 -6.17 13.78 13.05
N ARG A 47 -7.22 14.57 13.31
CA ARG A 47 -8.62 14.17 13.10
C ARG A 47 -8.94 13.86 11.65
N SER A 48 -8.43 14.67 10.73
CA SER A 48 -8.56 14.41 9.29
C SER A 48 -7.90 13.08 8.90
N ASN A 49 -6.70 12.79 9.39
CA ASN A 49 -6.02 11.53 9.12
C ASN A 49 -6.76 10.33 9.74
N GLU A 50 -7.25 10.48 10.97
CA GLU A 50 -8.04 9.50 11.70
C GLU A 50 -9.28 9.08 10.90
N ALA A 51 -10.11 10.05 10.49
CA ALA A 51 -11.31 9.81 9.71
C ALA A 51 -11.01 9.14 8.35
N ASN A 52 -9.93 9.57 7.68
CA ASN A 52 -9.51 8.98 6.41
C ASN A 52 -9.02 7.53 6.56
N ILE A 53 -8.26 7.22 7.63
CA ILE A 53 -7.82 5.85 7.92
C ILE A 53 -9.02 4.97 8.25
N TYR A 54 -9.93 5.45 9.10
CA TYR A 54 -11.15 4.75 9.45
C TYR A 54 -11.97 4.39 8.20
N ALA A 55 -12.24 5.37 7.34
CA ALA A 55 -12.98 5.17 6.10
C ALA A 55 -12.28 4.18 5.16
N GLN A 56 -10.95 4.30 4.99
CA GLN A 56 -10.18 3.38 4.15
C GLN A 56 -10.24 1.93 4.66
N PHE A 57 -10.10 1.71 5.97
CA PHE A 57 -10.19 0.38 6.56
C PHE A 57 -11.58 -0.21 6.40
N LYS A 58 -12.63 0.58 6.67
CA LYS A 58 -14.02 0.14 6.51
C LYS A 58 -14.29 -0.27 5.06
N THR A 59 -13.96 0.59 4.09
CA THR A 59 -14.13 0.28 2.67
C THR A 59 -13.34 -0.96 2.25
N PHE A 60 -12.08 -1.08 2.70
CA PHE A 60 -11.24 -2.24 2.40
C PHE A 60 -11.85 -3.55 2.91
N LEU A 61 -12.30 -3.58 4.18
CA LEU A 61 -12.88 -4.77 4.80
C LEU A 61 -14.26 -5.12 4.22
N THR A 62 -15.12 -4.14 3.97
CA THR A 62 -16.42 -4.34 3.31
C THR A 62 -16.23 -4.95 1.91
N ARG A 63 -15.31 -4.41 1.10
CA ARG A 63 -15.04 -4.99 -0.22
C ARG A 63 -14.51 -6.41 -0.13
N LEU A 64 -13.61 -6.70 0.81
CA LEU A 64 -13.13 -8.07 0.99
C LEU A 64 -14.27 -9.04 1.35
N HIS A 65 -15.26 -8.60 2.13
CA HIS A 65 -16.44 -9.40 2.45
C HIS A 65 -17.25 -9.67 1.18
N ASP A 66 -17.59 -8.62 0.43
CA ASP A 66 -18.48 -8.70 -0.71
C ASP A 66 -17.88 -9.50 -1.87
N GLU A 67 -16.57 -9.38 -2.13
CA GLU A 67 -15.93 -10.03 -3.26
C GLU A 67 -15.42 -11.45 -2.99
N PHE A 68 -15.08 -11.75 -1.74
CA PHE A 68 -14.50 -13.04 -1.36
C PHE A 68 -15.41 -13.88 -0.46
N GLY A 69 -16.61 -13.38 -0.12
CA GLY A 69 -17.59 -14.09 0.70
C GLY A 69 -17.10 -14.42 2.10
N ILE A 70 -16.15 -13.64 2.62
CA ILE A 70 -15.56 -13.90 3.94
C ILE A 70 -16.44 -13.22 4.98
N ASN A 71 -17.05 -14.02 5.85
CA ASN A 71 -17.78 -13.47 7.00
C ASN A 71 -16.79 -12.80 7.96
N PHE A 72 -16.87 -11.48 8.07
CA PHE A 72 -16.02 -10.69 8.95
C PHE A 72 -16.82 -10.18 10.13
N GLU A 73 -16.41 -10.57 11.33
CA GLU A 73 -16.82 -9.87 12.54
C GLU A 73 -15.69 -8.91 12.94
N PHE A 74 -15.92 -7.62 12.75
CA PHE A 74 -14.96 -6.61 13.16
C PHE A 74 -15.63 -5.39 13.76
N GLU A 75 -14.86 -4.69 14.59
CA GLU A 75 -15.27 -3.43 15.18
C GLU A 75 -14.12 -2.43 15.05
N MET A 76 -14.43 -1.26 14.50
CA MET A 76 -13.48 -0.16 14.46
C MET A 76 -13.64 0.63 15.76
N VAL A 77 -12.55 0.86 16.48
CA VAL A 77 -12.55 1.58 17.77
C VAL A 77 -11.52 2.69 17.74
N ASN A 78 -11.73 3.78 18.49
CA ASN A 78 -10.74 4.85 18.64
C ASN A 78 -10.30 4.93 20.10
N ASN A 79 -8.99 4.84 20.35
CA ASN A 79 -8.50 4.92 21.73
C ASN A 79 -8.71 6.29 22.37
N PHE A 80 -8.96 7.36 21.59
CA PHE A 80 -9.35 8.66 22.15
C PHE A 80 -10.56 8.55 23.08
N ASP A 81 -11.52 7.68 22.75
CA ASP A 81 -12.73 7.46 23.55
C ASP A 81 -12.42 6.83 24.91
N PHE A 82 -11.36 6.00 25.00
CA PHE A 82 -10.99 5.30 26.23
C PHE A 82 -10.47 6.25 27.32
N TYR A 83 -9.92 7.40 26.89
CA TYR A 83 -9.37 8.43 27.76
C TYR A 83 -10.33 9.60 27.97
N THR A 84 -11.50 9.58 27.34
CA THR A 84 -12.49 10.66 27.52
C THR A 84 -12.95 10.70 28.98
N GLY A 85 -12.75 11.85 29.63
CA GLY A 85 -13.05 12.04 31.06
C GLY A 85 -12.00 11.46 32.02
N MET A 86 -10.90 10.88 31.52
CA MET A 86 -9.81 10.38 32.34
C MET A 86 -8.80 11.49 32.62
N GLY A 87 -8.65 11.88 33.89
CA GLY A 87 -7.60 12.81 34.30
C GLY A 87 -6.22 12.14 34.30
N TYR A 88 -5.16 12.95 34.30
CA TYR A 88 -3.78 12.45 34.38
C TYR A 88 -3.55 11.58 35.64
N LEU A 89 -4.09 12.00 36.78
CA LEU A 89 -3.98 11.24 38.03
C LEU A 89 -4.71 9.89 37.95
N ASP A 90 -5.86 9.84 37.28
CA ASP A 90 -6.59 8.60 37.05
C ASP A 90 -5.79 7.66 36.16
N PHE A 91 -5.22 8.17 35.07
CA PHE A 91 -4.34 7.38 34.19
C PHE A 91 -3.15 6.77 34.95
N LEU A 92 -2.49 7.53 35.83
CA LEU A 92 -1.40 7.01 36.65
C LEU A 92 -1.86 5.89 37.61
N ARG A 93 -3.08 5.97 38.14
CA ARG A 93 -3.66 4.92 39.00
C ARG A 93 -4.09 3.69 38.20
N GLU A 94 -4.62 3.91 37.01
CA GLU A 94 -5.19 2.87 36.15
C GLU A 94 -4.14 2.10 35.34
N ALA A 95 -3.05 2.75 34.95
CA ALA A 95 -1.97 2.18 34.15
C ALA A 95 -0.59 2.33 34.81
N GLY A 96 -0.26 3.55 35.26
CA GLY A 96 1.08 3.92 35.74
C GLY A 96 1.63 3.04 36.88
N LYS A 97 0.82 2.73 37.88
CA LYS A 97 1.29 1.98 39.07
C LYS A 97 1.70 0.52 38.80
N TYR A 98 1.31 -0.05 37.67
CA TYR A 98 1.56 -1.47 37.36
C TYR A 98 2.87 -1.69 36.59
N ILE A 99 3.39 -0.66 35.92
CA ILE A 99 4.56 -0.74 35.05
C ILE A 99 5.67 0.13 35.63
N THR A 100 6.81 -0.48 35.97
CA THR A 100 7.92 0.25 36.58
C THR A 100 8.78 0.95 35.53
N VAL A 101 9.44 2.04 35.93
CA VAL A 101 10.41 2.74 35.08
C VAL A 101 11.54 1.81 34.62
N ASN A 102 12.04 0.93 35.50
CA ASN A 102 13.06 -0.06 35.14
C ASN A 102 12.60 -1.01 34.03
N TYR A 103 11.33 -1.45 34.07
CA TYR A 103 10.76 -2.29 33.02
C TYR A 103 10.70 -1.56 31.68
N MET A 104 10.25 -0.30 31.69
CA MET A 104 10.16 0.53 30.49
C MET A 104 11.53 0.80 29.88
N ALA A 105 12.50 1.21 30.69
CA ALA A 105 13.87 1.52 30.28
C ALA A 105 14.63 0.31 29.73
N ALA A 106 14.26 -0.91 30.16
CA ALA A 106 14.86 -2.15 29.66
C ALA A 106 14.37 -2.55 28.26
N LYS A 107 13.27 -1.97 27.75
CA LYS A 107 12.79 -2.25 26.39
C LYS A 107 13.80 -1.77 25.36
N GLU A 108 14.10 -2.62 24.37
CA GLU A 108 15.15 -2.34 23.37
C GLU A 108 14.94 -1.03 22.61
N SER A 109 13.69 -0.68 22.29
CA SER A 109 13.33 0.58 21.62
C SER A 109 13.69 1.81 22.42
N VAL A 110 13.59 1.74 23.75
CA VAL A 110 13.89 2.86 24.66
C VAL A 110 15.36 2.84 25.08
N LYS A 111 15.90 1.66 25.41
CA LYS A 111 17.28 1.49 25.86
C LYS A 111 18.28 2.10 24.87
N LYS A 112 18.08 1.92 23.56
CA LYS A 112 18.96 2.48 22.52
C LYS A 112 19.00 4.01 22.53
N ARG A 113 17.88 4.66 22.85
CA ARG A 113 17.75 6.13 22.92
C ARG A 113 18.24 6.70 24.25
N LEU A 114 18.07 5.97 25.35
CA LEU A 114 18.57 6.41 26.67
C LEU A 114 20.10 6.40 26.77
N VAL A 115 20.78 5.55 26.01
CA VAL A 115 22.25 5.43 26.03
C VAL A 115 22.93 6.45 25.12
N ASP A 116 22.23 6.97 24.12
CA ASP A 116 22.76 7.89 23.11
C ASP A 116 22.33 9.34 23.47
N PRO A 117 23.26 10.21 23.93
CA PRO A 117 22.93 11.58 24.36
C PRO A 117 22.31 12.43 23.25
N ASP A 118 22.65 12.14 21.99
CA ASP A 118 22.15 12.87 20.82
C ASP A 118 20.76 12.38 20.38
N LYS A 119 20.28 11.25 20.94
CA LYS A 119 18.97 10.64 20.66
C LYS A 119 18.10 10.55 21.91
N SER A 120 18.07 11.62 22.71
CA SER A 120 17.22 11.71 23.91
C SER A 120 15.76 11.36 23.63
N ILE A 121 15.06 10.81 24.62
CA ILE A 121 13.64 10.45 24.55
C ILE A 121 12.85 11.33 25.50
N SER A 122 11.82 12.02 24.99
CA SER A 122 10.97 12.87 25.82
C SER A 122 10.05 12.03 26.72
N TYR A 123 9.56 12.62 27.82
CA TYR A 123 8.60 11.92 28.70
C TYR A 123 7.33 11.53 27.95
N ALA A 124 6.90 12.35 26.99
CA ALA A 124 5.76 12.06 26.12
C ALA A 124 5.99 10.74 25.35
N GLU A 125 7.09 10.63 24.59
CA GLU A 125 7.44 9.40 23.87
C GLU A 125 7.67 8.20 24.81
N PHE A 126 8.30 8.42 25.97
CA PHE A 126 8.52 7.38 26.97
C PHE A 126 7.19 6.83 27.52
N SER A 127 6.19 7.69 27.70
CA SER A 127 4.85 7.32 28.19
C SER A 127 4.01 6.55 27.17
N TYR A 128 4.36 6.60 25.88
CA TYR A 128 3.61 5.96 24.79
C TYR A 128 3.33 4.48 25.04
N MET A 129 4.32 3.74 25.55
CA MET A 129 4.15 2.31 25.81
C MET A 129 3.12 2.01 26.90
N LEU A 130 2.91 2.91 27.85
CA LEU A 130 1.86 2.77 28.87
C LEU A 130 0.49 3.03 28.26
N ILE A 131 0.37 4.03 27.39
CA ILE A 131 -0.88 4.36 26.69
C ILE A 131 -1.31 3.15 25.84
N GLN A 132 -0.44 2.64 24.97
CA GLN A 132 -0.75 1.45 24.17
C GLN A 132 -0.96 0.19 25.03
N GLY A 133 -0.23 0.05 26.13
CA GLY A 133 -0.46 -1.04 27.09
C GLY A 133 -1.85 -0.98 27.74
N TYR A 134 -2.29 0.23 28.10
CA TYR A 134 -3.62 0.49 28.65
C TYR A 134 -4.73 0.24 27.62
N ASP A 135 -4.51 0.61 26.35
CA ASP A 135 -5.47 0.31 25.27
C ASP A 135 -5.80 -1.19 25.21
N PHE A 136 -4.78 -2.06 25.34
CA PHE A 136 -5.01 -3.51 25.37
C PHE A 136 -5.79 -3.94 26.61
N ALA A 137 -5.44 -3.40 27.78
CA ALA A 137 -6.14 -3.73 29.02
C ALA A 137 -7.60 -3.24 29.03
N TYR A 138 -7.87 -2.08 28.43
CA TYR A 138 -9.22 -1.56 28.22
C TYR A 138 -10.02 -2.50 27.33
N LEU A 139 -9.48 -2.87 26.17
CA LEU A 139 -10.15 -3.79 25.23
C LEU A 139 -10.33 -5.19 25.82
N TYR A 140 -9.38 -5.68 26.61
CA TYR A 140 -9.51 -6.92 27.37
C TYR A 140 -10.69 -6.86 28.33
N LYS A 141 -10.78 -5.79 29.13
CA LYS A 141 -11.81 -5.66 30.17
C LYS A 141 -13.21 -5.41 29.61
N ASN A 142 -13.33 -4.55 28.61
CA ASN A 142 -14.63 -4.08 28.10
C ASN A 142 -15.16 -4.92 26.92
N HIS A 143 -14.26 -5.57 26.17
CA HIS A 143 -14.62 -6.29 24.95
C HIS A 143 -14.09 -7.74 24.90
N GLY A 144 -13.42 -8.21 25.96
CA GLY A 144 -12.92 -9.59 26.04
C GLY A 144 -11.76 -9.89 25.08
N VAL A 145 -11.06 -8.87 24.56
CA VAL A 145 -9.96 -9.06 23.62
C VAL A 145 -8.77 -9.73 24.31
N LYS A 146 -8.42 -10.95 23.89
CA LYS A 146 -7.32 -11.74 24.50
C LYS A 146 -6.02 -11.75 23.69
N LEU A 147 -6.03 -11.28 22.44
CA LEU A 147 -4.88 -11.30 21.55
C LEU A 147 -4.67 -9.93 20.92
N GLN A 148 -3.46 -9.38 21.02
CA GLN A 148 -3.04 -8.19 20.28
C GLN A 148 -2.09 -8.57 19.15
N LEU A 149 -2.43 -8.14 17.93
CA LEU A 149 -1.55 -8.21 16.76
C LEU A 149 -0.73 -6.93 16.63
N GLY A 150 0.54 -7.05 16.26
CA GLY A 150 1.39 -5.90 15.97
C GLY A 150 2.49 -6.23 14.96
N GLY A 151 3.11 -5.21 14.37
CA GLY A 151 4.36 -5.41 13.62
C GLY A 151 5.48 -5.91 14.55
N SER A 152 6.56 -6.46 13.99
CA SER A 152 7.71 -6.92 14.80
C SER A 152 8.35 -5.80 15.62
N ASP A 153 8.23 -4.55 15.16
CA ASP A 153 8.63 -3.33 15.88
C ASP A 153 7.73 -2.99 17.08
N GLN A 154 6.51 -3.53 17.14
CA GLN A 154 5.54 -3.30 18.22
C GLN A 154 5.67 -4.27 19.41
N ARG A 155 6.61 -5.23 19.35
CA ARG A 155 6.79 -6.25 20.39
C ARG A 155 6.87 -5.66 21.80
N GLY A 156 7.60 -4.55 21.96
CA GLY A 156 7.76 -3.88 23.24
C GLY A 156 6.43 -3.42 23.84
N ASN A 157 5.61 -2.74 23.05
CA ASN A 157 4.33 -2.19 23.50
C ASN A 157 3.27 -3.28 23.70
N VAL A 158 3.21 -4.28 22.80
CA VAL A 158 2.29 -5.43 22.92
C VAL A 158 2.54 -6.18 24.24
N THR A 159 3.81 -6.46 24.55
CA THR A 159 4.17 -7.15 25.80
C THR A 159 3.88 -6.32 27.05
N THR A 160 3.96 -4.98 26.96
CA THR A 160 3.52 -4.09 28.05
C THR A 160 2.03 -4.21 28.31
N GLY A 161 1.20 -4.33 27.28
CA GLY A 161 -0.24 -4.57 27.46
C GLY A 161 -0.54 -5.91 28.14
N ILE A 162 0.15 -6.99 27.74
CA ILE A 162 0.04 -8.31 28.39
C ILE A 162 0.42 -8.22 29.88
N GLU A 163 1.53 -7.57 30.19
CA GLU A 163 2.00 -7.40 31.56
C GLU A 163 1.02 -6.57 32.41
N LEU A 164 0.40 -5.55 31.81
CA LEU A 164 -0.58 -4.71 32.47
C LEU A 164 -1.88 -5.49 32.76
N ILE A 165 -2.35 -6.32 31.82
CA ILE A 165 -3.50 -7.22 32.04
C ILE A 165 -3.20 -8.20 33.17
N ARG A 166 -2.02 -8.84 33.15
CA ARG A 166 -1.58 -9.78 34.18
C ARG A 166 -1.60 -9.14 35.57
N LYS A 167 -0.98 -7.97 35.72
CA LYS A 167 -0.88 -7.30 37.03
C LYS A 167 -2.18 -6.67 37.51
N LYS A 168 -3.01 -6.18 36.59
CA LYS A 168 -4.24 -5.46 36.94
C LYS A 168 -5.43 -6.39 37.15
N TYR A 169 -5.50 -7.48 36.41
CA TYR A 169 -6.66 -8.37 36.37
C TYR A 169 -6.34 -9.83 36.71
N ASP A 170 -5.08 -10.15 37.07
CA ASP A 170 -4.62 -11.51 37.35
C ASP A 170 -5.04 -12.50 36.25
N SER A 171 -4.82 -12.09 34.99
CA SER A 171 -5.36 -12.74 33.80
C SER A 171 -4.31 -12.92 32.71
N GLU A 172 -4.55 -13.87 31.81
CA GLU A 172 -3.69 -14.14 30.66
C GLU A 172 -4.19 -13.44 29.40
N ALA A 173 -3.24 -12.88 28.65
CA ALA A 173 -3.44 -12.32 27.32
C ALA A 173 -2.22 -12.62 26.45
N TYR A 174 -2.42 -12.57 25.14
CA TYR A 174 -1.46 -13.02 24.15
C TYR A 174 -1.07 -11.89 23.20
N GLY A 175 0.14 -12.00 22.66
CA GLY A 175 0.65 -11.08 21.66
C GLY A 175 1.22 -11.86 20.49
N LEU A 176 0.85 -11.48 19.27
CA LEU A 176 1.42 -12.05 18.05
C LEU A 176 2.02 -10.93 17.22
N THR A 177 3.34 -11.01 16.99
CA THR A 177 4.05 -10.06 16.15
C THR A 177 4.22 -10.59 14.74
N ILE A 178 3.89 -9.76 13.76
CA ILE A 178 3.94 -10.07 12.34
C ILE A 178 5.27 -9.56 11.79
N PRO A 179 6.04 -10.40 11.06
CA PRO A 179 7.32 -9.98 10.52
C PRO A 179 7.14 -8.79 9.56
N LEU A 180 8.09 -7.86 9.61
CA LEU A 180 8.18 -6.84 8.58
C LEU A 180 8.53 -7.52 7.26
N ILE A 181 7.80 -7.18 6.19
CA ILE A 181 8.19 -7.62 4.87
C ILE A 181 9.46 -6.87 4.49
N THR A 182 10.47 -7.63 4.14
CA THR A 182 11.71 -7.18 3.52
C THR A 182 11.86 -7.87 2.17
N ASP A 183 12.51 -7.20 1.24
CA ASP A 183 13.02 -7.85 0.03
C ASP A 183 14.23 -8.75 0.36
N ALA A 184 14.72 -9.47 -0.64
CA ALA A 184 15.92 -10.30 -0.54
C ALA A 184 17.19 -9.54 -0.11
N THR A 185 17.23 -8.20 -0.24
CA THR A 185 18.35 -7.35 0.21
C THR A 185 18.20 -6.90 1.67
N GLY A 186 17.11 -7.28 2.34
CA GLY A 186 16.80 -6.87 3.72
C GLY A 186 16.18 -5.48 3.82
N LYS A 187 15.92 -4.80 2.71
CA LYS A 187 15.29 -3.47 2.71
C LYS A 187 13.80 -3.62 2.99
N LYS A 188 13.29 -2.78 3.89
CA LYS A 188 11.87 -2.80 4.27
C LYS A 188 10.98 -2.46 3.08
N PHE A 189 9.95 -3.28 2.91
CA PHE A 189 8.89 -3.10 1.93
C PHE A 189 8.26 -1.70 2.07
N GLY A 190 8.10 -0.98 0.95
CA GLY A 190 7.46 0.35 0.91
C GLY A 190 8.24 1.52 1.50
N LYS A 191 9.55 1.38 1.79
CA LYS A 191 10.42 2.46 2.31
C LYS A 191 11.46 3.01 1.33
N SER A 192 11.51 2.55 0.08
CA SER A 192 12.29 3.27 -0.93
C SER A 192 11.66 4.64 -1.18
N GLU A 193 12.50 5.68 -1.19
CA GLU A 193 12.12 7.07 -1.48
C GLU A 193 11.13 7.11 -2.66
N GLY A 194 9.89 7.53 -2.39
CA GLY A 194 8.82 7.67 -3.40
C GLY A 194 7.93 6.46 -3.68
N ASN A 195 8.23 5.24 -3.19
CA ASN A 195 7.48 4.01 -3.57
C ASN A 195 6.70 3.36 -2.41
N ALA A 196 6.10 4.15 -1.52
CA ALA A 196 5.13 3.59 -0.58
C ALA A 196 3.90 3.11 -1.36
N ILE A 197 3.44 1.88 -1.09
CA ILE A 197 2.19 1.36 -1.65
C ILE A 197 1.03 1.79 -0.75
N TRP A 198 0.22 2.70 -1.25
CA TRP A 198 -0.98 3.23 -0.65
C TRP A 198 -2.19 2.38 -1.05
N LEU A 199 -3.13 2.21 -0.12
CA LEU A 199 -4.45 1.61 -0.42
C LEU A 199 -5.37 2.57 -1.18
N ASN A 200 -5.05 3.87 -1.17
CA ASN A 200 -5.84 4.89 -1.85
C ASN A 200 -5.50 4.89 -3.36
N PRO A 201 -6.48 4.61 -4.25
CA PRO A 201 -6.25 4.56 -5.69
C PRO A 201 -5.80 5.90 -6.29
N ALA A 202 -6.11 7.03 -5.65
CA ALA A 202 -5.66 8.36 -6.07
C ALA A 202 -4.16 8.60 -5.80
N LYS A 203 -3.53 7.78 -4.95
CA LYS A 203 -2.08 7.83 -4.70
C LYS A 203 -1.32 6.77 -5.47
N ASN A 204 -1.85 5.55 -5.50
CA ASN A 204 -1.33 4.48 -6.34
C ASN A 204 -2.48 3.79 -7.05
N SER A 205 -2.48 3.87 -8.38
CA SER A 205 -3.47 3.18 -9.20
C SER A 205 -3.33 1.67 -9.11
N PRO A 206 -4.38 0.91 -9.50
CA PRO A 206 -4.30 -0.53 -9.63
C PRO A 206 -3.15 -0.98 -10.54
N TYR A 207 -2.91 -0.28 -11.65
CA TYR A 207 -1.79 -0.55 -12.55
C TYR A 207 -0.44 -0.33 -11.87
N PHE A 208 -0.26 0.77 -11.12
CA PHE A 208 0.99 1.01 -10.41
C PHE A 208 1.30 -0.12 -9.44
N VAL A 209 0.30 -0.55 -8.66
CA VAL A 209 0.46 -1.66 -7.71
C VAL A 209 0.73 -2.97 -8.45
N TYR A 210 0.02 -3.23 -9.54
CA TYR A 210 0.28 -4.39 -10.39
C TYR A 210 1.73 -4.42 -10.89
N GLN A 211 2.22 -3.32 -11.46
CA GLN A 211 3.60 -3.19 -11.95
C GLN A 211 4.63 -3.31 -10.82
N TYR A 212 4.32 -2.77 -9.65
CA TYR A 212 5.19 -2.92 -8.48
C TYR A 212 5.44 -4.40 -8.18
N PHE A 213 4.37 -5.20 -8.08
CA PHE A 213 4.48 -6.63 -7.79
C PHE A 213 4.97 -7.45 -8.98
N MET A 214 4.74 -7.01 -10.20
CA MET A 214 5.38 -7.60 -11.39
C MET A 214 6.91 -7.57 -11.29
N ASN A 215 7.48 -6.58 -10.59
CA ASN A 215 8.93 -6.45 -10.40
C ASN A 215 9.48 -7.20 -9.18
N THR A 216 8.67 -8.04 -8.53
CA THR A 216 9.12 -8.90 -7.42
C THR A 216 10.18 -9.90 -7.89
N THR A 217 11.20 -10.12 -7.07
CA THR A 217 12.25 -11.12 -7.34
C THR A 217 11.68 -12.54 -7.25
N ASP A 218 12.25 -13.50 -7.98
CA ASP A 218 11.78 -14.89 -7.95
C ASP A 218 11.77 -15.49 -6.54
N GLN A 219 12.77 -15.12 -5.72
CA GLN A 219 12.92 -15.61 -4.33
C GLN A 219 11.84 -15.06 -3.39
N ASP A 220 11.30 -13.87 -3.67
CA ASP A 220 10.31 -13.20 -2.82
C ASP A 220 8.86 -13.59 -3.18
N VAL A 221 8.61 -14.15 -4.37
CA VAL A 221 7.26 -14.47 -4.86
C VAL A 221 6.48 -15.34 -3.86
N GLU A 222 7.05 -16.47 -3.45
CA GLU A 222 6.35 -17.40 -2.54
C GLU A 222 6.02 -16.74 -1.20
N LYS A 223 6.98 -16.02 -0.62
CA LYS A 223 6.80 -15.29 0.64
C LYS A 223 5.69 -14.26 0.51
N TYR A 224 5.66 -13.50 -0.57
CA TYR A 224 4.67 -12.45 -0.77
C TYR A 224 3.29 -13.02 -1.04
N LEU A 225 3.18 -14.12 -1.79
CA LEU A 225 1.91 -14.84 -1.98
C LEU A 225 1.32 -15.25 -0.63
N LYS A 226 2.12 -15.82 0.27
CA LYS A 226 1.67 -16.27 1.61
C LYS A 226 1.21 -15.12 2.51
N VAL A 227 1.80 -13.94 2.40
CA VAL A 227 1.58 -12.82 3.36
C VAL A 227 0.57 -11.80 2.85
N LEU A 228 0.46 -11.62 1.53
CA LEU A 228 -0.32 -10.52 0.92
C LEU A 228 -1.57 -10.98 0.18
N THR A 229 -1.79 -12.27 0.02
CA THR A 229 -2.95 -12.81 -0.70
C THR A 229 -3.87 -13.62 0.22
N LEU A 230 -5.01 -14.04 -0.32
CA LEU A 230 -5.98 -14.90 0.37
C LEU A 230 -5.92 -16.36 -0.11
N LEU A 231 -4.93 -16.71 -0.92
CA LEU A 231 -4.74 -18.05 -1.48
C LEU A 231 -4.38 -19.07 -0.38
N ASP A 232 -4.86 -20.30 -0.57
CA ASP A 232 -4.44 -21.43 0.25
C ASP A 232 -3.01 -21.90 -0.12
N PHE A 233 -2.37 -22.64 0.78
CA PHE A 233 -0.98 -23.08 0.58
C PHE A 233 -0.80 -24.05 -0.59
N ASP A 234 -1.80 -24.86 -0.94
CA ASP A 234 -1.71 -25.79 -2.08
C ASP A 234 -1.72 -25.02 -3.40
N THR A 235 -2.59 -24.01 -3.50
CA THR A 235 -2.63 -23.09 -4.65
C THR A 235 -1.33 -22.32 -4.78
N ILE A 236 -0.77 -21.83 -3.68
CA ILE A 236 0.54 -21.16 -3.67
C ILE A 236 1.64 -22.12 -4.15
N ALA A 237 1.67 -23.36 -3.65
CA ALA A 237 2.66 -24.36 -4.04
C ALA A 237 2.59 -24.69 -5.54
N LYS A 238 1.38 -24.78 -6.11
CA LYS A 238 1.19 -24.95 -7.58
C LYS A 238 1.73 -23.76 -8.36
N ILE A 239 1.47 -22.53 -7.90
CA ILE A 239 1.96 -21.31 -8.56
C ILE A 239 3.49 -21.28 -8.57
N VAL A 240 4.11 -21.56 -7.42
CA VAL A 240 5.57 -21.57 -7.28
C VAL A 240 6.19 -22.67 -8.14
N LYS A 241 5.60 -23.87 -8.15
CA LYS A 241 6.07 -24.96 -9.01
C LYS A 241 6.06 -24.56 -10.49
N GLN A 242 4.93 -24.06 -10.98
CA GLN A 242 4.79 -23.63 -12.38
C GLN A 242 5.73 -22.46 -12.72
N HIS A 243 5.93 -21.53 -11.80
CA HIS A 243 6.91 -20.45 -11.98
C HIS A 243 8.33 -20.99 -12.12
N ASN A 244 8.72 -21.96 -11.29
CA ASN A 244 10.07 -22.54 -11.32
C ASN A 244 10.35 -23.38 -12.57
N GLU A 245 9.31 -23.90 -13.24
CA GLU A 245 9.44 -24.59 -14.53
C GLU A 245 9.84 -23.62 -15.67
N ASN A 246 9.40 -22.36 -15.60
CA ASN A 246 9.79 -21.32 -16.56
C ASN A 246 9.78 -19.91 -15.92
N PRO A 247 10.83 -19.53 -15.17
CA PRO A 247 10.89 -18.24 -14.48
C PRO A 247 10.81 -17.04 -15.44
N ALA A 248 11.31 -17.19 -16.66
CA ALA A 248 11.28 -16.15 -17.69
C ALA A 248 9.85 -15.74 -18.10
N ALA A 249 8.87 -16.63 -17.94
CA ALA A 249 7.46 -16.31 -18.17
C ALA A 249 6.84 -15.41 -17.08
N ARG A 250 7.53 -15.27 -15.94
CA ARG A 250 7.11 -14.47 -14.77
C ARG A 250 5.73 -14.85 -14.23
N TYR A 251 5.39 -16.14 -14.29
CA TYR A 251 4.06 -16.63 -13.91
C TYR A 251 3.74 -16.30 -12.45
N GLY A 252 4.70 -16.52 -11.54
CA GLY A 252 4.53 -16.24 -10.12
C GLY A 252 4.29 -14.76 -9.83
N GLN A 253 5.03 -13.85 -10.48
CA GLN A 253 4.84 -12.41 -10.33
C GLN A 253 3.50 -11.93 -10.89
N LYS A 254 3.06 -12.45 -12.05
CA LYS A 254 1.75 -12.14 -12.62
C LYS A 254 0.63 -12.52 -11.65
N ARG A 255 0.69 -13.73 -11.10
CA ARG A 255 -0.26 -14.19 -10.08
C ARG A 255 -0.22 -13.33 -8.84
N LEU A 256 0.96 -13.07 -8.28
CA LEU A 256 1.10 -12.20 -7.11
C LEU A 256 0.50 -10.80 -7.34
N ALA A 257 0.83 -10.17 -8.47
CA ALA A 257 0.34 -8.83 -8.81
C ALA A 257 -1.19 -8.80 -8.93
N ALA A 258 -1.77 -9.78 -9.64
CA ALA A 258 -3.21 -9.92 -9.78
C ALA A 258 -3.92 -10.10 -8.43
N GLU A 259 -3.44 -11.02 -7.59
CA GLU A 259 -4.07 -11.31 -6.29
C GLU A 259 -3.98 -10.13 -5.33
N VAL A 260 -2.85 -9.41 -5.31
CA VAL A 260 -2.73 -8.22 -4.47
C VAL A 260 -3.63 -7.09 -4.98
N VAL A 261 -3.71 -6.86 -6.29
CA VAL A 261 -4.65 -5.87 -6.86
C VAL A 261 -6.10 -6.26 -6.53
N ALA A 262 -6.46 -7.53 -6.63
CA ALA A 262 -7.79 -8.00 -6.24
C ALA A 262 -8.11 -7.70 -4.77
N VAL A 263 -7.15 -7.96 -3.87
CA VAL A 263 -7.30 -7.65 -2.44
C VAL A 263 -7.43 -6.14 -2.18
N VAL A 264 -6.63 -5.30 -2.88
CA VAL A 264 -6.52 -3.85 -2.60
C VAL A 264 -7.53 -2.98 -3.36
N PHE A 265 -7.97 -3.41 -4.54
CA PHE A 265 -8.81 -2.61 -5.44
C PHE A 265 -10.03 -3.36 -5.97
N GLY A 266 -10.10 -4.68 -5.76
CA GLY A 266 -11.17 -5.53 -6.25
C GLY A 266 -10.81 -6.28 -7.52
N LYS A 267 -11.51 -7.39 -7.79
CA LYS A 267 -11.27 -8.30 -8.92
C LYS A 267 -11.38 -7.60 -10.27
N ASP A 268 -12.33 -6.67 -10.42
CA ASP A 268 -12.53 -5.93 -11.67
C ASP A 268 -11.33 -5.03 -12.01
N SER A 269 -10.62 -4.54 -10.98
CA SER A 269 -9.42 -3.71 -11.16
C SER A 269 -8.22 -4.51 -11.70
N VAL A 270 -8.23 -5.84 -11.55
CA VAL A 270 -7.16 -6.72 -12.06
C VAL A 270 -7.12 -6.68 -13.58
N ALA A 271 -8.27 -6.91 -14.22
CA ALA A 271 -8.35 -6.93 -15.67
C ALA A 271 -7.92 -5.59 -16.29
N GLN A 272 -8.32 -4.48 -15.68
CA GLN A 272 -7.87 -3.15 -16.10
C GLN A 272 -6.35 -3.00 -15.99
N ALA A 273 -5.76 -3.36 -14.84
CA ALA A 273 -4.32 -3.26 -14.62
C ALA A 273 -3.51 -4.16 -15.58
N GLU A 274 -4.00 -5.36 -15.86
CA GLU A 274 -3.42 -6.29 -16.83
C GLU A 274 -3.47 -5.73 -18.25
N LYS A 275 -4.62 -5.20 -18.70
CA LYS A 275 -4.75 -4.55 -20.02
C LYS A 275 -3.76 -3.39 -20.16
N ILE A 276 -3.67 -2.50 -19.17
CA ILE A 276 -2.74 -1.36 -19.20
C ILE A 276 -1.29 -1.87 -19.21
N SER A 277 -0.96 -2.89 -18.41
CA SER A 277 0.35 -3.54 -18.44
C SER A 277 0.70 -4.09 -19.82
N GLU A 278 -0.24 -4.76 -20.47
CA GLU A 278 -0.03 -5.34 -21.80
C GLU A 278 0.11 -4.24 -22.87
N VAL A 279 -0.64 -3.15 -22.77
CA VAL A 279 -0.45 -1.97 -23.64
C VAL A 279 0.94 -1.38 -23.46
N LEU A 280 1.45 -1.25 -22.23
CA LEU A 280 2.71 -0.51 -22.00
C LEU A 280 3.97 -1.39 -22.16
N PHE A 281 3.89 -2.67 -21.81
CA PHE A 281 5.06 -3.57 -21.76
C PHE A 281 4.83 -4.95 -22.38
N GLY A 282 3.62 -5.22 -22.85
CA GLY A 282 3.24 -6.49 -23.44
C GLY A 282 3.77 -6.72 -24.85
N THR A 283 3.54 -7.93 -25.34
CA THR A 283 3.91 -8.38 -26.69
C THR A 283 2.72 -8.46 -27.63
N GLN A 284 1.50 -8.40 -27.10
CA GLN A 284 0.27 -8.38 -27.90
C GLN A 284 0.12 -7.07 -28.68
N ASP A 285 -0.80 -7.06 -29.65
CA ASP A 285 -1.17 -5.86 -30.39
C ASP A 285 -1.87 -4.86 -29.45
N LYS A 286 -1.15 -3.76 -29.16
CA LYS A 286 -1.63 -2.71 -28.24
C LYS A 286 -2.90 -2.05 -28.75
N ILE A 287 -3.06 -1.96 -30.07
CA ILE A 287 -4.20 -1.28 -30.68
C ILE A 287 -5.45 -2.13 -30.57
N GLU A 288 -5.34 -3.45 -30.76
CA GLU A 288 -6.45 -4.36 -30.49
C GLU A 288 -6.87 -4.35 -29.02
N ILE A 289 -5.91 -4.27 -28.08
CA ILE A 289 -6.23 -4.13 -26.66
C ILE A 289 -6.96 -2.81 -26.40
N ILE A 290 -6.47 -1.68 -26.92
CA ILE A 290 -7.11 -0.36 -26.77
C ILE A 290 -8.52 -0.34 -27.37
N LYS A 291 -8.77 -1.04 -28.49
CA LYS A 291 -10.12 -1.19 -29.05
C LYS A 291 -11.08 -1.90 -28.09
N SER A 292 -10.58 -2.86 -27.32
CA SER A 292 -11.37 -3.63 -26.34
C SER A 292 -11.50 -2.98 -24.95
N MET A 293 -10.81 -1.85 -24.73
CA MET A 293 -10.84 -1.13 -23.46
C MET A 293 -12.17 -0.43 -23.24
N THR A 294 -12.67 -0.43 -22.01
CA THR A 294 -13.82 0.38 -21.62
C THR A 294 -13.42 1.86 -21.49
N PRO A 295 -14.37 2.82 -21.43
CA PRO A 295 -14.02 4.22 -21.15
C PRO A 295 -13.22 4.40 -19.85
N GLY A 296 -13.54 3.61 -18.81
CA GLY A 296 -12.79 3.62 -17.55
C GLY A 296 -11.37 3.09 -17.70
N ASP A 297 -11.14 2.08 -18.54
CA ASP A 297 -9.79 1.57 -18.84
C ASP A 297 -8.95 2.63 -19.56
N ILE A 298 -9.56 3.38 -20.48
CA ILE A 298 -8.90 4.47 -21.21
C ILE A 298 -8.53 5.62 -20.28
N ASP A 299 -9.44 6.04 -19.40
CA ASP A 299 -9.15 7.09 -18.43
C ASP A 299 -8.03 6.66 -17.45
N ALA A 300 -8.02 5.40 -17.02
CA ALA A 300 -6.93 4.84 -16.21
C ALA A 300 -5.59 4.82 -16.97
N LEU A 301 -5.57 4.40 -18.23
CA LEU A 301 -4.37 4.47 -19.08
C LEU A 301 -3.85 5.90 -19.19
N ILE A 302 -4.74 6.88 -19.40
CA ILE A 302 -4.41 8.30 -19.49
C ILE A 302 -3.81 8.81 -18.18
N GLN A 303 -4.31 8.39 -17.03
CA GLN A 303 -3.72 8.76 -15.74
C GLN A 303 -2.27 8.28 -15.61
N GLU A 304 -1.94 7.11 -16.17
CA GLU A 304 -0.60 6.54 -16.09
C GLU A 304 0.41 7.19 -17.04
N VAL A 305 0.02 7.42 -18.30
CA VAL A 305 0.96 7.94 -19.31
C VAL A 305 0.87 9.45 -19.46
N GLY A 306 -0.23 10.06 -19.02
CA GLY A 306 -0.59 11.45 -19.26
C GLY A 306 -1.13 11.69 -20.67
N SER A 307 -1.94 12.73 -20.81
CA SER A 307 -2.53 13.10 -22.10
C SER A 307 -2.48 14.60 -22.37
N ILE A 308 -2.62 14.96 -23.64
CA ILE A 308 -2.99 16.31 -24.07
C ILE A 308 -4.25 16.26 -24.95
N PRO A 309 -5.05 17.33 -25.00
CA PRO A 309 -6.16 17.41 -25.94
C PRO A 309 -5.65 17.44 -27.39
N ALA A 310 -6.47 16.96 -28.32
CA ALA A 310 -6.18 17.04 -29.75
C ALA A 310 -6.01 18.51 -30.19
N PRO A 311 -4.85 18.90 -30.78
CA PRO A 311 -4.70 20.21 -31.38
C PRO A 311 -5.56 20.36 -32.64
N ALA A 312 -5.77 21.61 -33.07
CA ALA A 312 -6.56 21.93 -34.26
C ALA A 312 -6.05 21.22 -35.53
N GLU A 313 -4.73 21.09 -35.66
CA GLU A 313 -4.08 20.30 -36.72
C GLU A 313 -3.26 19.18 -36.08
N LEU A 314 -3.52 17.93 -36.49
CA LEU A 314 -2.85 16.75 -35.95
C LEU A 314 -1.55 16.42 -36.70
N LYS A 315 -0.68 17.40 -36.84
CA LYS A 315 0.65 17.24 -37.46
C LYS A 315 1.55 16.39 -36.58
N VAL A 316 2.13 15.33 -37.13
CA VAL A 316 2.88 14.32 -36.35
C VAL A 316 3.98 14.92 -35.46
N LEU A 317 4.76 15.89 -35.96
CA LEU A 317 5.83 16.53 -35.19
C LEU A 317 5.27 17.30 -33.99
N ASP A 318 4.17 18.03 -34.20
CA ASP A 318 3.55 18.83 -33.15
C ASP A 318 2.95 17.94 -32.06
N LEU A 319 2.40 16.78 -32.42
CA LEU A 319 1.90 15.79 -31.45
C LEU A 319 3.01 15.32 -30.50
N PHE A 320 4.21 15.00 -31.00
CA PHE A 320 5.33 14.57 -30.16
C PHE A 320 5.90 15.68 -29.29
N THR A 321 6.00 16.90 -29.81
CA THR A 321 6.53 18.05 -29.06
C THR A 321 5.54 18.52 -28.00
N GLN A 322 4.26 18.70 -28.35
CA GLN A 322 3.24 19.18 -27.40
C GLN A 322 2.95 18.15 -26.31
N SER A 323 3.03 16.85 -26.61
CA SER A 323 2.88 15.80 -25.59
C SER A 323 4.06 15.73 -24.61
N GLY A 324 5.16 16.45 -24.89
CA GLY A 324 6.38 16.45 -24.09
C GLY A 324 7.25 15.20 -24.29
N LEU A 325 6.96 14.37 -25.29
CA LEU A 325 7.86 13.25 -25.64
C LEU A 325 9.18 13.77 -26.22
N THR A 326 9.16 14.89 -26.93
CA THR A 326 10.34 15.56 -27.48
C THR A 326 10.39 17.03 -27.07
N SER A 327 11.59 17.59 -26.93
CA SER A 327 11.79 19.00 -26.56
C SER A 327 11.48 19.98 -27.69
N SER A 328 11.56 19.52 -28.95
CA SER A 328 11.31 20.35 -30.14
C SER A 328 10.95 19.50 -31.37
N ASN A 329 10.34 20.14 -32.37
CA ASN A 329 10.05 19.51 -33.67
C ASN A 329 11.33 19.07 -34.41
N GLY A 330 12.46 19.75 -34.19
CA GLY A 330 13.76 19.35 -34.73
C GLY A 330 14.26 18.03 -34.13
N GLU A 331 14.11 17.86 -32.80
CA GLU A 331 14.39 16.59 -32.13
C GLU A 331 13.44 15.48 -32.63
N ALA A 332 12.14 15.76 -32.72
CA ALA A 332 11.16 14.81 -33.21
C ALA A 332 11.52 14.30 -34.61
N LYS A 333 11.87 15.20 -35.54
CA LYS A 333 12.29 14.84 -36.89
C LYS A 333 13.53 13.94 -36.91
N LYS A 334 14.54 14.24 -36.08
CA LYS A 334 15.74 13.39 -35.95
C LYS A 334 15.38 12.01 -35.37
N MET A 335 14.49 11.95 -34.38
CA MET A 335 14.05 10.69 -33.79
C MET A 335 13.18 9.85 -34.74
N MET A 336 12.38 10.48 -35.62
CA MET A 336 11.66 9.80 -36.70
C MET A 336 12.63 9.13 -37.67
N GLN A 337 13.69 9.83 -38.10
CA GLN A 337 14.72 9.29 -38.99
C GLN A 337 15.46 8.07 -38.39
N THR A 338 15.63 8.04 -37.07
CA THR A 338 16.21 6.89 -36.36
C THR A 338 15.18 5.78 -36.06
N GLY A 339 13.91 5.95 -36.45
CA GLY A 339 12.85 4.98 -36.24
C GLY A 339 12.40 4.81 -34.79
N SER A 340 12.58 5.85 -33.97
CA SER A 340 12.32 5.82 -32.52
C SER A 340 10.94 6.34 -32.11
N LEU A 341 10.15 6.89 -33.03
CA LEU A 341 8.82 7.45 -32.78
C LEU A 341 7.73 6.61 -33.46
N PHE A 342 6.63 6.39 -32.74
CA PHE A 342 5.51 5.55 -33.18
C PHE A 342 4.19 6.22 -32.84
N VAL A 343 3.22 6.11 -33.75
CA VAL A 343 1.82 6.50 -33.53
C VAL A 343 0.96 5.27 -33.80
N ASN A 344 0.16 4.88 -32.82
CA ASN A 344 -0.62 3.63 -32.85
C ASN A 344 0.22 2.42 -33.28
N GLU A 345 1.42 2.27 -32.69
CA GLU A 345 2.41 1.23 -33.00
C GLU A 345 3.03 1.25 -34.42
N ILE A 346 2.59 2.15 -35.29
CA ILE A 346 3.19 2.35 -36.61
C ILE A 346 4.32 3.37 -36.50
N LYS A 347 5.49 3.07 -37.08
CA LYS A 347 6.62 4.01 -37.12
C LYS A 347 6.21 5.31 -37.80
N ALA A 348 6.54 6.43 -37.16
CA ALA A 348 6.37 7.75 -37.75
C ALA A 348 7.55 8.02 -38.68
N GLU A 349 7.33 7.92 -40.00
CA GLU A 349 8.39 8.07 -41.01
C GLU A 349 8.31 9.40 -41.77
N ASP A 350 7.11 9.87 -42.08
CA ASP A 350 6.88 11.14 -42.80
C ASP A 350 6.67 12.31 -41.83
N PRO A 351 7.60 13.30 -41.75
CA PRO A 351 7.47 14.48 -40.89
C PRO A 351 6.31 15.40 -41.27
N GLN A 352 5.73 15.27 -42.47
CA GLN A 352 4.58 16.04 -42.94
C GLN A 352 3.26 15.31 -42.71
N ARG A 353 3.27 14.10 -42.13
CA ARG A 353 2.04 13.34 -41.86
C ARG A 353 1.09 14.14 -40.97
N ILE A 354 -0.15 14.24 -41.42
CA ILE A 354 -1.27 14.81 -40.67
C ILE A 354 -2.23 13.67 -40.37
N PHE A 355 -2.54 13.46 -39.09
CA PHE A 355 -3.56 12.50 -38.68
C PHE A 355 -4.96 13.13 -38.78
N THR A 356 -5.96 12.27 -38.81
CA THR A 356 -7.37 12.65 -38.84
C THR A 356 -8.09 12.07 -37.65
N ILE A 357 -9.35 12.46 -37.48
CA ILE A 357 -10.19 11.92 -36.42
C ILE A 357 -10.42 10.40 -36.53
N ASN A 358 -10.25 9.83 -37.73
CA ASN A 358 -10.41 8.41 -37.99
C ASN A 358 -9.21 7.58 -37.53
N ASP A 359 -8.07 8.22 -37.25
CA ASP A 359 -6.89 7.56 -36.71
C ASP A 359 -7.02 7.31 -35.19
N PHE A 360 -7.97 7.96 -34.51
CA PHE A 360 -8.19 7.74 -33.09
C PHE A 360 -8.83 6.37 -32.86
N VAL A 361 -8.22 5.60 -31.96
CA VAL A 361 -8.71 4.30 -31.54
C VAL A 361 -9.29 4.47 -30.15
N ASN A 362 -10.59 4.19 -30.01
CA ASN A 362 -11.30 4.38 -28.75
C ASN A 362 -11.16 5.80 -28.16
N GLY A 363 -11.18 6.81 -29.05
CA GLY A 363 -11.06 8.22 -28.67
C GLY A 363 -9.64 8.68 -28.33
N ILE A 364 -8.60 7.85 -28.55
CA ILE A 364 -7.21 8.21 -28.28
C ILE A 364 -6.27 7.95 -29.47
N LEU A 365 -5.19 8.73 -29.58
CA LEU A 365 -3.99 8.37 -30.34
C LEU A 365 -2.87 8.02 -29.36
N LEU A 366 -2.29 6.83 -29.51
CA LEU A 366 -1.17 6.38 -28.68
C LEU A 366 0.16 6.81 -29.31
N LEU A 367 0.86 7.72 -28.64
CA LEU A 367 2.22 8.11 -29.02
C LEU A 367 3.24 7.31 -28.21
N ARG A 368 4.29 6.84 -28.86
CA ARG A 368 5.42 6.18 -28.20
C ARG A 368 6.76 6.70 -28.69
N LYS A 369 7.65 6.99 -27.74
CA LYS A 369 9.07 7.25 -27.94
C LYS A 369 9.91 6.11 -27.37
N GLY A 370 10.75 5.52 -28.21
CA GLY A 370 11.58 4.37 -27.86
C GLY A 370 10.73 3.20 -27.40
N LYS A 371 11.16 2.53 -26.32
CA LYS A 371 10.50 1.30 -25.83
C LYS A 371 9.45 1.51 -24.73
N LYS A 372 9.55 2.60 -23.95
CA LYS A 372 8.80 2.73 -22.68
C LYS A 372 8.15 4.09 -22.44
N SER A 373 8.40 5.09 -23.28
CA SER A 373 7.84 6.43 -23.08
C SER A 373 6.57 6.58 -23.92
N PHE A 374 5.43 6.66 -23.26
CA PHE A 374 4.12 6.77 -23.89
C PHE A 374 3.46 8.10 -23.54
N LYS A 375 2.63 8.61 -24.44
CA LYS A 375 1.69 9.71 -24.22
C LYS A 375 0.42 9.46 -25.03
N VAL A 376 -0.69 10.03 -24.57
CA VAL A 376 -1.97 9.96 -25.27
C VAL A 376 -2.38 11.33 -25.81
N ILE A 377 -2.90 11.37 -27.03
CA ILE A 377 -3.71 12.49 -27.51
C ILE A 377 -5.17 12.09 -27.35
N LYS A 378 -5.95 12.87 -26.59
CA LYS A 378 -7.37 12.63 -26.37
C LYS A 378 -8.19 13.42 -27.40
N LYS A 379 -9.13 12.73 -28.05
CA LYS A 379 -10.03 13.30 -29.05
C LYS A 379 -10.82 14.48 -28.52
#